data_AF-Q2SHJ7-F1
#
_entry.id   AF-Q2SHJ7-F1
#
_cell.length_a   1.000
_cell.length_b   1.000
_cell.length_c   1.000
_cell.angle_alpha   90.00
_cell.angle_beta   90.00
_cell.angle_gamma   90.00
#
_symmetry.space_group_name_H-M   'P 1'
#
loop_
_entity.id
_entity.type
_entity.pdbx_description
1 polymer ?
#
loop_
_entity_poly.entity_id
_entity_poly.type
_entity_poly.pdbx_seq_one_letter_code
_entity_poly.pdbx_strand_id
1 'polypeptide(L)'
;MEKDPRDTYPINVINLRDKPLLEALFEVEKRPWLWLQNHDLPCLMSFVNGWVVGRNDAKDDKLLTAFDLFVAKELDEGSSTVGWCNMILKHFGEQDAIAAFFRLLRQFQIMQVTQARLQVGALNGT
;
A
#
# COMPACT_ATOMS: atom_id res chain seq x y z
N MET A 1 -37.72 8.03 28.66
CA MET A 1 -36.53 7.24 28.30
C MET A 1 -35.52 8.20 27.72
N GLU A 2 -34.57 8.61 28.55
CA GLU A 2 -33.43 9.44 28.16
C GLU A 2 -32.42 8.50 27.48
N LYS A 3 -32.05 8.77 26.22
CA LYS A 3 -31.06 7.96 25.50
C LYS A 3 -29.70 8.15 26.16
N ASP A 4 -29.04 7.05 26.48
CA ASP A 4 -27.69 7.06 27.06
C ASP A 4 -26.74 7.75 26.08
N PRO A 5 -25.99 8.79 26.48
CA PRO A 5 -25.01 9.46 25.60
C PRO A 5 -23.85 8.55 25.17
N ARG A 6 -23.79 7.31 25.68
CA ARG A 6 -22.91 6.22 25.24
C ARG A 6 -23.55 5.30 24.20
N ASP A 7 -24.77 5.59 23.72
CA ASP A 7 -25.31 4.96 22.50
C ASP A 7 -24.35 5.27 21.36
N THR A 8 -23.55 4.24 21.12
CA THR A 8 -22.26 4.27 20.47
C THR A 8 -22.40 4.80 19.06
N TYR A 9 -21.53 5.75 18.70
CA TYR A 9 -21.22 5.95 17.29
C TYR A 9 -20.92 4.57 16.71
N PRO A 10 -21.61 4.12 15.65
CA PRO A 10 -21.26 2.87 15.03
C PRO A 10 -19.78 3.00 14.65
N ILE A 11 -18.93 2.21 15.29
CA ILE A 11 -17.56 2.04 14.85
C ILE A 11 -17.74 1.45 13.46
N ASN A 12 -17.62 2.30 12.44
CA ASN A 12 -17.70 1.87 11.07
C ASN A 12 -16.40 1.11 10.81
N VAL A 13 -16.38 -0.16 11.22
CA VAL A 13 -15.26 -1.08 11.02
C VAL A 13 -15.20 -1.31 9.52
N ILE A 14 -14.30 -0.59 8.87
CA ILE A 14 -14.06 -0.73 7.44
C ILE A 14 -13.64 -2.19 7.21
N ASN A 15 -14.43 -2.95 6.47
CA ASN A 15 -14.02 -4.29 6.05
C ASN A 15 -12.97 -4.13 4.95
N LEU A 16 -11.69 -4.27 5.31
CA LEU A 16 -10.62 -4.16 4.33
C LEU A 16 -10.77 -5.23 3.23
N ARG A 17 -11.28 -6.42 3.55
CA ARG A 17 -11.36 -7.54 2.60
C ARG A 17 -12.11 -7.21 1.31
N ASP A 18 -13.05 -6.28 1.37
CA ASP A 18 -13.86 -5.87 0.21
C ASP A 18 -13.16 -4.80 -0.65
N LYS A 19 -11.97 -4.35 -0.26
CA LYS A 19 -11.18 -3.33 -0.95
C LYS A 19 -10.08 -3.94 -1.81
N PRO A 20 -9.68 -3.29 -2.91
CA PRO A 20 -8.41 -3.58 -3.57
C PRO A 20 -7.23 -3.37 -2.62
N LEU A 21 -6.13 -4.11 -2.79
CA LEU A 21 -4.94 -4.01 -1.93
C LEU A 21 -4.44 -2.56 -1.77
N LEU A 22 -4.38 -1.79 -2.85
CA LEU A 22 -3.91 -0.41 -2.80
C LEU A 22 -4.78 0.48 -1.90
N GLU A 23 -6.11 0.32 -1.97
CA GLU A 23 -7.02 1.04 -1.06
C GLU A 23 -6.87 0.56 0.38
N ALA A 24 -6.69 -0.75 0.59
CA ALA A 24 -6.48 -1.30 1.91
C ALA A 24 -5.21 -0.74 2.56
N LEU A 25 -4.12 -0.61 1.81
CA LEU A 25 -2.87 0.01 2.28
C LEU A 25 -3.07 1.47 2.72
N PHE A 26 -3.86 2.26 1.99
CA PHE A 26 -4.15 3.63 2.42
C PHE A 26 -5.09 3.70 3.64
N GLU A 27 -5.94 2.70 3.87
CA GLU A 27 -6.69 2.61 5.13
C GLU A 27 -5.79 2.18 6.30
N VAL A 28 -4.81 1.30 6.05
CA VAL A 28 -3.78 0.94 7.04
C VAL A 28 -2.97 2.17 7.43
N GLU A 29 -2.54 3.00 6.47
CA GLU A 29 -1.79 4.23 6.75
C GLU A 29 -2.56 5.19 7.67
N LYS A 30 -3.87 5.34 7.47
CA LYS A 30 -4.70 6.26 8.27
C LYS A 30 -4.82 5.81 9.72
N ARG A 31 -4.81 4.49 9.97
CA ARG A 31 -5.11 3.88 11.27
C ARG A 31 -4.25 2.63 11.51
N PRO A 32 -2.91 2.76 11.57
CA PRO A 32 -2.01 1.62 11.59
C PRO A 32 -2.24 0.71 12.80
N TRP A 33 -2.60 1.29 13.96
CA TRP A 33 -2.87 0.55 15.19
C TRP A 33 -4.07 -0.41 15.14
N LEU A 34 -4.96 -0.29 14.14
CA LEU A 34 -6.08 -1.23 13.95
C LEU A 34 -5.65 -2.50 13.21
N TRP A 35 -4.57 -2.43 12.44
CA TRP A 35 -4.24 -3.45 11.43
C TRP A 35 -2.85 -4.05 11.60
N LEU A 36 -1.93 -3.29 12.21
CA LEU A 36 -0.55 -3.69 12.42
C LEU A 36 -0.29 -3.86 13.91
N GLN A 37 0.43 -4.93 14.27
CA GLN A 37 0.87 -5.16 15.65
C GLN A 37 1.85 -4.07 16.09
N ASN A 38 2.77 -3.69 15.20
CA ASN A 38 3.71 -2.60 15.39
C ASN A 38 3.64 -1.65 14.19
N HIS A 39 3.91 -0.37 14.42
CA HIS A 39 3.94 0.63 13.35
C HIS A 39 5.33 0.69 12.69
N ASP A 40 5.74 -0.43 12.10
CA ASP A 40 7.03 -0.60 11.41
C ASP A 40 6.88 -1.29 10.05
N LEU A 41 7.90 -1.14 9.20
CA LEU A 41 7.87 -1.68 7.84
C LEU A 41 7.84 -3.22 7.79
N PRO A 42 8.58 -3.97 8.63
CA PRO A 42 8.47 -5.42 8.68
C PRO A 42 7.05 -5.91 8.99
N CYS A 43 6.35 -5.29 9.94
CA CYS A 43 4.97 -5.64 10.27
C CYS A 43 4.03 -5.36 9.10
N LEU A 44 4.22 -4.24 8.40
CA LEU A 44 3.48 -3.94 7.18
C LEU A 44 3.76 -4.95 6.05
N MET A 45 5.01 -5.40 5.89
CA MET A 45 5.37 -6.44 4.93
C MET A 45 4.68 -7.77 5.26
N SER A 46 4.65 -8.17 6.54
CA SER A 46 3.91 -9.35 6.98
C SER A 46 2.41 -9.24 6.70
N PHE A 47 1.81 -8.07 6.91
CA PHE A 47 0.41 -7.79 6.55
C PHE A 47 0.18 -7.97 5.04
N VAL A 48 1.01 -7.37 4.19
CA VAL A 48 0.92 -7.46 2.73
C VAL A 48 1.06 -8.91 2.24
N ASN A 49 2.04 -9.65 2.78
CA ASN A 49 2.22 -11.05 2.42
C ASN A 49 1.01 -11.90 2.81
N GLY A 50 0.48 -11.71 4.03
CA GLY A 50 -0.73 -12.40 4.49
C GLY A 50 -1.95 -12.07 3.63
N TRP A 51 -2.07 -10.81 3.20
CA TRP A 51 -3.13 -10.37 2.29
C TRP A 51 -3.09 -11.09 0.94
N VAL A 52 -1.92 -11.09 0.29
CA VAL A 52 -1.73 -11.71 -1.03
C VAL A 52 -1.98 -13.20 -0.96
N VAL A 53 -1.41 -13.89 0.03
CA VAL A 53 -1.62 -15.33 0.22
C VAL A 53 -3.10 -15.62 0.50
N GLY A 54 -3.75 -14.81 1.34
CA GLY A 54 -5.15 -15.01 1.74
C GLY A 54 -6.16 -14.76 0.62
N ARG A 55 -5.87 -13.82 -0.29
CA ARG A 55 -6.75 -13.51 -1.43
C ARG A 55 -6.44 -14.34 -2.67
N ASN A 56 -5.16 -14.65 -2.89
CA ASN A 56 -4.68 -15.36 -4.07
C ASN A 56 -5.19 -14.72 -5.38
N ASP A 57 -5.10 -13.38 -5.46
CA ASP A 57 -5.53 -12.59 -6.63
C ASP A 57 -4.32 -12.12 -7.42
N ALA A 58 -4.22 -12.57 -8.68
CA ALA A 58 -3.12 -12.23 -9.58
C ALA A 58 -2.96 -10.71 -9.83
N LYS A 59 -4.00 -9.89 -9.57
CA LYS A 59 -3.89 -8.43 -9.66
C LYS A 59 -3.03 -7.86 -8.54
N ASP A 60 -3.11 -8.43 -7.34
CA ASP A 60 -2.32 -7.99 -6.18
C ASP A 60 -0.84 -8.34 -6.41
N ASP A 61 -0.54 -9.54 -6.93
CA ASP A 61 0.81 -9.96 -7.30
C ASP A 61 1.45 -9.03 -8.36
N LYS A 62 0.69 -8.71 -9.40
CA LYS A 62 1.14 -7.79 -10.46
C LYS A 62 1.40 -6.39 -9.91
N LEU A 63 0.52 -5.92 -9.03
CA LEU A 63 0.67 -4.61 -8.38
C LEU A 63 1.94 -4.56 -7.53
N LEU A 64 2.20 -5.59 -6.71
CA LEU A 64 3.40 -5.64 -5.88
C LEU A 64 4.67 -5.79 -6.70
N THR A 65 4.65 -6.59 -7.76
CA THR A 65 5.79 -6.71 -8.69
C THR A 65 6.10 -5.37 -9.36
N ALA A 66 5.08 -4.64 -9.82
CA ALA A 66 5.26 -3.32 -10.40
C ALA A 66 5.75 -2.29 -9.36
N PHE A 67 5.25 -2.37 -8.13
CA PHE A 67 5.71 -1.52 -7.04
C PHE A 67 7.17 -1.80 -6.67
N ASP A 68 7.58 -3.07 -6.64
CA ASP A 68 8.96 -3.48 -6.38
C ASP A 68 9.94 -2.85 -7.38
N LEU A 69 9.61 -2.96 -8.68
CA LEU A 69 10.38 -2.35 -9.76
C LEU A 69 10.40 -0.82 -9.67
N PHE A 70 9.28 -0.20 -9.28
CA PHE A 70 9.22 1.23 -9.06
C PHE A 70 10.16 1.67 -7.93
N VAL A 71 10.12 1.00 -6.78
CA VAL A 71 11.00 1.32 -5.65
C VAL A 71 12.46 1.13 -6.03
N ALA A 72 12.81 0.05 -6.73
CA ALA A 72 14.16 -0.20 -7.19
C ALA A 72 14.70 0.93 -8.07
N LYS A 73 13.85 1.46 -8.96
CA LYS A 73 14.18 2.61 -9.80
C LYS A 73 14.32 3.91 -9.01
N GLU A 74 13.36 4.22 -8.13
CA GLU A 74 13.36 5.48 -7.37
C GLU A 74 14.52 5.56 -6.36
N LEU A 75 15.03 4.42 -5.90
CA LEU A 75 16.15 4.34 -4.95
C LEU A 75 17.50 3.98 -5.61
N ASP A 76 17.56 3.95 -6.95
CA ASP A 76 18.77 3.61 -7.72
C ASP A 76 19.41 2.26 -7.30
N GLU A 77 18.58 1.27 -6.97
CA GLU A 77 19.02 -0.09 -6.55
C GLU A 77 19.17 -1.06 -7.75
N GLY A 78 18.96 -0.58 -8.99
CA GLY A 78 19.06 -1.40 -10.20
C GLY A 78 18.04 -2.55 -10.24
N SER A 79 18.41 -3.71 -10.80
CA SER A 79 17.58 -4.92 -10.73
C SER A 79 17.85 -5.64 -9.39
N SER A 80 17.29 -5.11 -8.32
CA SER A 80 17.44 -5.69 -6.99
C SER A 80 16.52 -6.90 -6.82
N THR A 81 17.08 -8.07 -6.46
CA THR A 81 16.31 -9.25 -6.02
C THR A 81 15.88 -9.15 -4.56
N VAL A 82 16.25 -8.06 -3.88
CA VAL A 82 16.19 -7.94 -2.41
C VAL A 82 14.78 -7.53 -1.94
N GLY A 83 13.93 -7.05 -2.84
CA GLY A 83 12.55 -6.66 -2.58
C GLY A 83 12.41 -5.29 -1.90
N TRP A 84 11.28 -4.63 -2.12
CA TRP A 84 11.02 -3.24 -1.72
C TRP A 84 11.21 -3.00 -0.23
N CYS A 85 10.85 -3.96 0.62
CA CYS A 85 10.97 -3.81 2.08
C CYS A 85 12.42 -3.58 2.50
N ASN A 86 13.33 -4.41 1.99
CA ASN A 86 14.75 -4.31 2.30
C ASN A 86 15.39 -3.08 1.65
N MET A 87 14.99 -2.73 0.42
CA MET A 87 15.48 -1.51 -0.23
C MET A 87 15.10 -0.26 0.58
N ILE A 88 13.85 -0.18 1.06
CA ILE A 88 13.40 0.95 1.86
C ILE A 88 14.10 0.96 3.23
N LEU A 89 14.23 -0.18 3.91
CA LEU A 89 14.97 -0.25 5.19
C LEU A 89 16.42 0.19 5.05
N LYS A 90 17.10 -0.23 3.98
CA LYS A 90 18.48 0.14 3.69
C LYS A 90 18.65 1.64 3.48
N HIS A 91 17.73 2.30 2.78
CA HIS A 91 17.83 3.72 2.43
C HIS A 91 17.36 4.67 3.53
N PHE A 92 16.33 4.30 4.30
CA PHE A 92 15.68 5.21 5.25
C PHE A 92 15.90 4.81 6.72
N GLY A 93 16.35 3.58 6.99
CA GLY A 93 16.44 3.06 8.35
C GLY A 93 15.07 2.74 8.96
N GLU A 94 15.06 1.98 10.06
CA GLU A 94 13.83 1.42 10.64
C GLU A 94 12.80 2.48 11.05
N GLN A 95 13.27 3.62 11.58
CA GLN A 95 12.40 4.67 12.12
C GLN A 95 11.56 5.36 11.02
N ASP A 96 12.16 5.58 9.84
CA ASP A 96 11.51 6.34 8.76
C ASP A 96 10.97 5.43 7.64
N ALA A 97 11.31 4.14 7.65
CA ALA A 97 11.00 3.21 6.57
C ALA A 97 9.49 3.10 6.25
N ILE A 98 8.63 3.07 7.26
CA ILE A 98 7.18 2.97 7.02
C ILE A 98 6.59 4.24 6.39
N ALA A 99 7.06 5.42 6.83
CA ALA A 99 6.67 6.68 6.21
C ALA A 99 7.18 6.78 4.76
N ALA A 100 8.41 6.31 4.52
CA ALA A 100 9.00 6.24 3.19
C ALA A 100 8.21 5.30 2.27
N PHE A 101 7.76 4.14 2.76
CA PHE A 101 6.90 3.22 2.02
C PHE A 101 5.63 3.92 1.52
N PHE A 102 4.87 4.57 2.41
CA PHE A 102 3.62 5.21 1.99
C PHE A 102 3.84 6.41 1.07
N ARG A 103 4.96 7.14 1.24
CA ARG A 103 5.37 8.17 0.27
C ARG A 103 5.62 7.58 -1.11
N LEU A 104 6.39 6.51 -1.22
CA LEU A 104 6.67 5.81 -2.48
C LEU A 104 5.40 5.21 -3.08
N LEU A 105 4.50 4.65 -2.26
CA LEU A 105 3.22 4.09 -2.70
C LEU A 105 2.32 5.16 -3.34
N ARG A 106 2.26 6.37 -2.77
CA ARG A 106 1.54 7.51 -3.38
C ARG A 106 2.15 7.91 -4.72
N GLN A 107 3.48 8.02 -4.79
CA GLN A 107 4.17 8.38 -6.04
C GLN A 107 3.89 7.33 -7.12
N PHE A 108 3.96 6.05 -6.77
CA PHE A 108 3.60 4.93 -7.64
C PHE A 108 2.15 5.05 -8.15
N GLN A 109 1.19 5.31 -7.26
CA GLN A 109 -0.21 5.49 -7.65
C GLN A 109 -0.39 6.65 -8.66
N ILE A 110 0.27 7.78 -8.42
CA ILE A 110 0.22 8.94 -9.33
C ILE A 110 0.79 8.58 -10.71
N MET A 111 1.91 7.86 -10.76
CA MET A 111 2.52 7.37 -12.00
C MET A 111 1.56 6.46 -12.77
N GLN A 112 0.93 5.48 -12.10
CA GLN A 112 -0.02 4.56 -12.72
C GLN A 112 -1.22 5.29 -13.34
N VAL A 113 -1.78 6.26 -12.62
CA VAL A 113 -2.89 7.09 -13.14
C VAL A 113 -2.46 7.92 -14.34
N THR A 114 -1.24 8.47 -14.30
CA THR A 114 -0.70 9.29 -15.40
C THR A 114 -0.49 8.46 -16.67
N GLN A 115 0.09 7.27 -16.55
CA GLN A 115 0.30 6.37 -17.69
C GLN A 115 -1.03 5.90 -18.30
N ALA A 116 -2.03 5.56 -17.47
CA ALA A 116 -3.35 5.18 -17.95
C ALA A 116 -4.02 6.30 -18.75
N ARG A 117 -3.90 7.56 -18.31
CA ARG A 117 -4.46 8.72 -19.02
C ARG A 117 -3.79 8.96 -20.38
N LEU A 118 -2.48 8.80 -20.47
CA LEU A 118 -1.73 8.95 -21.72
C LEU A 118 -2.12 7.89 -22.76
N GLN A 119 -2.36 6.65 -22.32
CA GLN A 119 -2.80 5.56 -23.20
C GLN A 119 -4.23 5.77 -23.73
N VAL A 120 -5.14 6.30 -22.91
CA VAL A 120 -6.52 6.61 -23.35
C VAL A 120 -6.57 7.82 -24.29
N GLY A 121 -5.72 8.82 -24.08
CA GLY A 121 -5.60 9.97 -24.99
C GLY A 121 -5.10 9.59 -26.39
N ALA A 122 -4.22 8.58 -26.49
CA ALA A 122 -3.69 8.10 -27.77
C ALA A 122 -4.70 7.28 -28.60
N LEU A 123 -5.70 6.66 -27.96
CA LEU A 123 -6.71 5.83 -28.64
C LEU A 123 -7.92 6.62 -29.15
N ASN A 124 -8.15 7.84 -28.63
CA ASN A 124 -9.26 8.70 -29.03
C ASN A 124 -8.85 9.80 -30.04
N GLY A 125 -7.63 9.73 -30.59
CA GLY A 125 -7.04 10.73 -31.48
C GLY A 125 -6.85 10.27 -32.94
N THR A 126 -7.52 9.20 -33.37
CA THR A 126 -7.50 8.68 -34.75
C THR A 126 -8.88 8.63 -35.36
#